data_AF-A0A6D0IWA1-F1
#
_entry.id   AF-A0A6D0IWA1-F1
#
_cell.length_a   1.000
_cell.length_b   1.000
_cell.length_c   1.000
_cell.angle_alpha   90.00
_cell.angle_beta   90.00
_cell.angle_gamma   90.00
#
_symmetry.space_group_name_H-M   'P 1'
#
loop_
_entity.id
_entity.type
_entity.pdbx_description
1 polymer ?
#
loop_
_entity_poly.entity_id
_entity_poly.type
_entity_poly.pdbx_seq_one_letter_code
_entity_poly.pdbx_strand_id
1 'polypeptide(L)'
;MHFIKDENGKPQVPFHTVYMTGLIRDDEGQKMSKSKGNVIDPLDMVDGISLPELLEKRTGNMMQPQLADKIRKRTEKQFPNGIEPHGTDALRFTLAALASTGRDINWDMKRLEGYRNFCNKLWNASRFVLMNTEDQDCGFNGGEMTLSLADRWILAEFNQTIKAYREALDSFRFDIAAGILYEFTWNQFCDWY
;
A
#
# COMPACT_ATOMS: atom_id res chain seq x y z
N MET A 1 12.63 23.38 29.83
CA MET A 1 11.15 23.37 29.76
C MET A 1 10.75 21.97 29.33
N HIS A 2 10.38 21.09 30.27
CA HIS A 2 9.89 19.75 29.93
C HIS A 2 8.37 19.82 29.90
N PHE A 3 7.80 19.65 28.70
CA PHE A 3 6.35 19.75 28.47
C PHE A 3 5.59 18.52 28.98
N ILE A 4 6.26 17.37 29.09
CA ILE A 4 5.68 16.13 29.60
C ILE A 4 6.40 15.71 30.88
N LYS A 5 5.62 15.35 31.90
CA LYS A 5 6.07 14.86 33.20
C LYS A 5 5.32 13.58 33.53
N ASP A 6 5.93 12.68 34.30
CA ASP A 6 5.22 11.51 34.84
C ASP A 6 4.34 11.88 36.05
N GLU A 7 3.66 10.87 36.59
CA GLU A 7 2.80 10.97 37.78
C GLU A 7 3.51 11.53 39.02
N ASN A 8 4.84 11.44 39.08
CA ASN A 8 5.67 11.97 40.17
C ASN A 8 6.27 13.36 39.84
N GLY A 9 5.86 13.98 38.73
CA GLY A 9 6.32 15.29 38.31
C GLY A 9 7.72 15.31 37.71
N LYS A 10 8.33 14.15 37.44
CA LYS A 10 9.66 14.05 36.85
C LYS A 10 9.58 14.27 35.34
N PRO A 11 10.52 15.03 34.75
CA PRO A 11 10.62 15.19 33.30
C PRO A 11 10.64 13.87 32.53
N GLN A 12 9.85 13.81 31.45
CA GLN A 12 9.82 12.68 30.53
C GLN A 12 10.03 13.14 29.07
N VAL A 13 10.58 12.26 28.24
CA VAL A 13 10.62 12.47 26.79
C VAL A 13 9.21 12.33 26.21
N PRO A 14 8.82 13.14 25.21
CA PRO A 14 7.46 13.11 24.67
C PRO A 14 7.16 11.86 23.81
N PHE A 15 8.19 11.17 23.35
CA PHE A 15 8.10 9.95 22.55
C PHE A 15 9.38 9.13 22.73
N HIS A 16 9.23 7.80 22.75
CA HIS A 16 10.36 6.87 22.81
C HIS A 16 10.84 6.44 21.42
N THR A 17 9.94 6.46 20.43
CA THR A 17 10.22 6.07 19.05
C THR A 17 9.63 7.10 18.11
N VAL A 18 10.42 7.54 17.13
CA VAL A 18 9.97 8.43 16.07
C VAL A 18 10.25 7.75 14.74
N TYR A 19 9.18 7.44 14.00
CA TYR A 19 9.27 6.93 12.64
C TYR A 19 9.07 8.08 11.66
N MET A 20 10.11 8.40 10.89
CA MET A 20 10.07 9.46 9.89
C MET A 20 10.00 8.87 8.49
N THR A 21 8.95 9.21 7.76
CA THR A 21 8.80 8.85 6.34
C THR A 21 9.39 9.93 5.45
N GLY A 22 9.81 9.54 4.24
CA GLY A 22 10.10 10.51 3.18
C GLY A 22 8.83 11.18 2.65
N LEU A 23 9.03 12.21 1.84
CA LEU A 23 7.96 12.95 1.20
C LEU A 23 7.53 12.27 -0.10
N ILE A 24 6.25 12.40 -0.43
CA ILE A 24 5.74 11.98 -1.73
C ILE A 24 6.12 13.05 -2.78
N ARG A 25 6.72 12.58 -3.85
CA ARG A 25 7.13 13.32 -5.04
C ARG A 25 6.26 12.91 -6.21
N ASP A 26 6.00 13.86 -7.10
CA ASP A 26 5.28 13.59 -8.34
C ASP A 26 6.13 12.79 -9.35
N ASP A 27 5.57 12.52 -10.52
CA ASP A 27 6.19 11.80 -11.64
C ASP A 27 7.44 12.50 -12.21
N GLU A 28 7.62 13.79 -11.92
CA GLU A 28 8.80 14.58 -12.27
C GLU A 28 9.82 14.67 -11.10
N GLY A 29 9.59 13.97 -9.99
CA GLY A 29 10.43 13.99 -8.80
C GLY A 29 10.29 15.26 -7.94
N GLN A 30 9.32 16.12 -8.22
CA GLN A 30 9.05 17.32 -7.44
C GLN A 30 8.19 17.00 -6.21
N LYS A 31 8.52 17.60 -5.06
CA LYS A 31 7.65 17.54 -3.87
C LYS A 31 6.22 17.90 -4.23
N MET A 32 5.25 17.04 -3.87
CA MET A 32 3.83 17.34 -4.03
C MET A 32 3.44 18.48 -3.09
N SER A 33 2.81 19.54 -3.63
CA SER A 33 2.37 20.70 -2.84
C SER A 33 1.29 21.51 -3.54
N LYS A 34 0.37 22.09 -2.76
CA LYS A 34 -0.74 22.91 -3.30
C LYS A 34 -0.25 24.08 -4.14
N SER A 35 0.87 24.70 -3.76
CA SER A 35 1.47 25.83 -4.49
C SER A 35 1.98 25.46 -5.89
N LYS A 36 2.35 24.19 -6.12
CA LYS A 36 2.81 23.68 -7.41
C LYS A 36 1.71 23.06 -8.27
N GLY A 37 0.51 22.83 -7.71
CA GLY A 37 -0.61 22.21 -8.42
C GLY A 37 -0.37 20.76 -8.87
N ASN A 38 0.58 20.08 -8.23
CA ASN A 38 0.97 18.69 -8.52
C ASN A 38 0.49 17.69 -7.44
N VAL A 39 -0.43 18.10 -6.57
CA VAL A 39 -1.06 17.21 -5.58
C VAL A 39 -2.13 16.39 -6.29
N ILE A 40 -2.14 15.09 -6.01
CA ILE A 40 -3.21 14.17 -6.38
C ILE A 40 -3.97 13.86 -5.08
N ASP A 41 -5.29 13.95 -5.11
CA ASP A 41 -6.11 13.58 -3.95
C ASP A 41 -6.09 12.05 -3.81
N PRO A 42 -5.79 11.48 -2.61
CA PRO A 42 -5.87 10.05 -2.40
C PRO A 42 -7.24 9.46 -2.73
N LEU A 43 -8.34 10.20 -2.55
CA LEU A 43 -9.68 9.71 -2.87
C LEU A 43 -9.87 9.52 -4.38
N ASP A 44 -9.28 10.38 -5.20
CA ASP A 44 -9.32 10.26 -6.67
C ASP A 44 -8.63 8.96 -7.14
N MET A 45 -7.65 8.46 -6.38
CA MET A 45 -6.97 7.20 -6.66
C MET A 45 -7.75 5.99 -6.15
N VAL A 46 -8.51 6.15 -5.05
CA VAL A 46 -9.33 5.09 -4.46
C VAL A 46 -10.59 4.87 -5.30
N ASP A 47 -11.36 5.93 -5.51
CA ASP A 47 -12.71 5.89 -6.11
C ASP A 47 -12.69 6.13 -7.62
N GLY A 48 -11.57 6.64 -8.15
CA GLY A 48 -11.47 7.09 -9.53
C GLY A 48 -12.03 8.50 -9.73
N ILE A 49 -11.65 9.15 -10.83
CA ILE A 49 -12.16 10.46 -11.23
C ILE A 49 -12.04 10.65 -12.73
N SER A 50 -13.06 11.24 -13.36
CA SER A 50 -13.02 11.54 -14.80
C SER A 50 -12.03 12.67 -15.10
N LEU A 51 -11.49 12.72 -16.33
CA LEU A 51 -10.60 13.82 -16.74
C LEU A 51 -11.23 15.22 -16.53
N PRO A 52 -12.49 15.50 -16.92
CA PRO A 52 -13.10 16.82 -16.72
C PRO A 52 -13.15 17.24 -15.25
N GLU A 53 -13.58 16.34 -14.35
CA GLU A 53 -13.66 16.59 -12.91
C GLU A 53 -12.26 16.77 -12.30
N LEU A 54 -11.28 15.96 -12.73
CA LEU A 54 -9.90 16.08 -12.29
C LEU A 54 -9.30 17.44 -12.70
N LEU A 55 -9.59 17.91 -13.91
CA LEU A 55 -9.16 19.23 -14.38
C LEU A 55 -9.79 20.36 -13.57
N GLU A 56 -11.10 20.29 -13.30
CA GLU A 56 -11.79 21.25 -12.45
C GLU A 56 -11.17 21.27 -11.05
N LYS A 57 -11.01 20.11 -10.42
CA LYS A 57 -10.44 19.98 -9.07
C LYS A 57 -9.02 20.53 -8.97
N ARG A 58 -8.18 20.27 -9.98
CA ARG A 58 -6.77 20.72 -10.02
C ARG A 58 -6.60 22.19 -10.43
N THR A 59 -7.62 22.82 -11.03
CA THR A 59 -7.55 24.22 -11.50
C THR A 59 -8.49 25.20 -10.78
N GLY A 60 -9.48 24.71 -10.03
CA GLY A 60 -10.55 25.54 -9.44
C GLY A 60 -10.15 26.37 -8.21
N ASN A 61 -9.29 25.86 -7.33
CA ASN A 61 -8.91 26.52 -6.07
C ASN A 61 -7.40 26.69 -5.93
N MET A 62 -6.80 27.36 -6.90
CA MET A 62 -5.35 27.54 -6.99
C MET A 62 -4.84 28.79 -6.28
N MET A 63 -3.70 28.68 -5.60
CA MET A 63 -2.97 29.85 -5.08
C MET A 63 -2.36 30.72 -6.19
N GLN A 64 -2.03 30.13 -7.35
CA GLN A 64 -1.40 30.82 -8.49
C GLN A 64 -2.19 30.58 -9.78
N PRO A 65 -3.27 31.34 -10.04
CA PRO A 65 -4.18 31.10 -11.17
C PRO A 65 -3.49 31.07 -12.54
N GLN A 66 -2.41 31.84 -12.72
CA GLN A 66 -1.60 31.86 -13.94
C GLN A 66 -0.97 30.51 -14.34
N LEU A 67 -0.88 29.53 -13.41
CA LEU A 67 -0.36 28.20 -13.71
C LEU A 67 -1.43 27.22 -14.20
N ALA A 68 -2.71 27.62 -14.25
CA ALA A 68 -3.83 26.75 -14.59
C ALA A 68 -3.67 26.07 -15.95
N ASP A 69 -3.32 26.81 -17.01
CA ASP A 69 -3.14 26.25 -18.36
C ASP A 69 -2.01 25.22 -18.41
N LYS A 70 -0.92 25.46 -17.65
CA LYS A 70 0.21 24.54 -17.57
C LYS A 70 -0.19 23.24 -16.85
N ILE A 71 -0.92 23.36 -15.74
CA ILE A 71 -1.40 22.20 -14.97
C ILE A 71 -2.43 21.41 -15.76
N ARG A 72 -3.34 22.07 -16.48
CA ARG A 72 -4.32 21.43 -17.36
C ARG A 72 -3.62 20.56 -18.40
N LYS A 73 -2.70 21.14 -19.18
CA LYS A 73 -1.93 20.40 -20.20
C LYS A 73 -1.13 19.23 -19.61
N ARG A 74 -0.52 19.42 -18.43
CA ARG A 74 0.21 18.35 -17.73
C ARG A 74 -0.74 17.23 -17.28
N THR A 75 -1.90 17.59 -16.72
CA THR A 75 -2.91 16.64 -16.24
C THR A 75 -3.49 15.83 -17.40
N GLU A 76 -3.84 16.47 -18.51
CA GLU A 76 -4.32 15.80 -19.74
C GLU A 76 -3.28 14.83 -20.30
N LYS A 77 -1.99 15.20 -20.25
CA LYS A 77 -0.91 14.30 -20.67
C LYS A 77 -0.72 13.11 -19.74
N GLN A 78 -0.82 13.35 -18.43
CA GLN A 78 -0.57 12.33 -17.39
C GLN A 78 -1.75 11.37 -17.22
N PHE A 79 -2.97 11.90 -17.32
CA PHE A 79 -4.23 11.22 -17.04
C PHE A 79 -5.22 11.44 -18.19
N PRO A 80 -4.92 10.98 -19.43
CA PRO A 80 -5.72 11.29 -20.61
C PRO A 80 -7.19 10.86 -20.52
N ASN A 81 -7.48 9.86 -19.67
CA ASN A 81 -8.83 9.37 -19.43
C ASN A 81 -9.32 9.64 -17.99
N GLY A 82 -8.57 10.41 -17.20
CA GLY A 82 -8.76 10.51 -15.74
C GLY A 82 -7.96 9.47 -14.97
N ILE A 83 -8.39 9.19 -13.74
CA ILE A 83 -7.77 8.17 -12.87
C ILE A 83 -8.80 7.05 -12.68
N GLU A 84 -8.38 5.83 -12.99
CA GLU A 84 -9.18 4.63 -12.74
C GLU A 84 -9.28 4.32 -11.24
N PRO A 85 -10.36 3.67 -10.76
CA PRO A 85 -10.46 3.23 -9.37
C PRO A 85 -9.47 2.10 -9.05
N HIS A 86 -8.68 2.30 -8.00
CA HIS A 86 -7.73 1.29 -7.50
C HIS A 86 -8.12 0.69 -6.14
N GLY A 87 -8.98 1.38 -5.37
CA GLY A 87 -9.38 0.94 -4.03
C GLY A 87 -8.37 1.27 -2.92
N THR A 88 -8.88 1.27 -1.70
CA THR A 88 -8.14 1.71 -0.50
C THR A 88 -6.94 0.82 -0.19
N ASP A 89 -7.11 -0.50 -0.30
CA ASP A 89 -6.05 -1.45 0.06
C ASP A 89 -4.88 -1.39 -0.92
N ALA A 90 -5.14 -1.20 -2.22
CA ALA A 90 -4.09 -1.00 -3.21
C ALA A 90 -3.25 0.25 -2.89
N LEU A 91 -3.90 1.37 -2.54
CA LEU A 91 -3.22 2.59 -2.14
C LEU A 91 -2.36 2.40 -0.88
N ARG A 92 -2.93 1.77 0.16
CA ARG A 92 -2.21 1.50 1.41
C ARG A 92 -1.02 0.57 1.19
N PHE A 93 -1.20 -0.50 0.41
CA PHE A 93 -0.14 -1.46 0.13
C PHE A 93 0.97 -0.82 -0.71
N THR A 94 0.62 0.00 -1.70
CA THR A 94 1.59 0.79 -2.47
C THR A 94 2.42 1.67 -1.56
N LEU A 95 1.79 2.45 -0.67
CA LEU A 95 2.52 3.32 0.25
C LEU A 95 3.40 2.52 1.21
N ALA A 96 2.92 1.39 1.75
CA ALA A 96 3.71 0.53 2.62
C ALA A 96 4.95 -0.02 1.89
N ALA A 97 4.78 -0.51 0.66
CA ALA A 97 5.86 -1.08 -0.15
C ALA A 97 6.90 -0.03 -0.60
N LEU A 98 6.50 1.24 -0.73
CA LEU A 98 7.38 2.32 -1.16
C LEU A 98 8.00 3.12 -0.02
N ALA A 99 7.44 3.08 1.19
CA ALA A 99 7.86 3.87 2.34
C ALA A 99 9.12 3.32 3.01
N SER A 100 10.20 3.18 2.23
CA SER A 100 11.51 2.80 2.73
C SER A 100 12.13 3.93 3.55
N THR A 101 12.73 3.60 4.69
CA THR A 101 13.22 4.58 5.66
C THR A 101 14.24 5.54 5.04
N GLY A 102 14.06 6.84 5.28
CA GLY A 102 15.01 7.88 4.87
C GLY A 102 15.01 8.20 3.36
N ARG A 103 14.06 7.67 2.59
CA ARG A 103 13.92 7.95 1.15
C ARG A 103 12.57 8.56 0.82
N ASP A 104 12.59 9.55 -0.07
CA ASP A 104 11.36 10.09 -0.64
C ASP A 104 10.70 9.08 -1.58
N ILE A 105 9.38 9.14 -1.67
CA ILE A 105 8.57 8.26 -2.50
C ILE A 105 8.30 8.97 -3.82
N ASN A 106 8.88 8.49 -4.90
CA ASN A 106 8.45 8.90 -6.25
C ASN A 106 7.14 8.18 -6.56
N TRP A 107 6.05 8.94 -6.64
CA TRP A 107 4.74 8.39 -6.89
C TRP A 107 4.65 7.83 -8.31
N ASP A 108 4.16 6.59 -8.42
CA ASP A 108 4.04 5.88 -9.69
C ASP A 108 2.69 5.15 -9.75
N MET A 109 1.82 5.60 -10.67
CA MET A 109 0.51 5.01 -10.89
C MET A 109 0.58 3.56 -11.37
N LYS A 110 1.65 3.16 -12.07
CA LYS A 110 1.82 1.77 -12.51
C LYS A 110 2.05 0.84 -11.33
N ARG A 111 2.72 1.32 -10.27
CA ARG A 111 2.88 0.54 -9.03
C ARG A 111 1.55 0.39 -8.31
N LEU A 112 0.74 1.46 -8.25
CA LEU A 112 -0.61 1.39 -7.70
C LEU A 112 -1.49 0.37 -8.45
N GLU A 113 -1.44 0.37 -9.78
CA GLU A 113 -2.12 -0.62 -10.61
C GLU A 113 -1.65 -2.05 -10.32
N GLY A 114 -0.33 -2.25 -10.21
CA GLY A 114 0.26 -3.53 -9.83
C GLY A 114 -0.27 -4.05 -8.49
N TYR A 115 -0.38 -3.18 -7.48
CA TYR A 115 -0.89 -3.57 -6.16
C TYR A 115 -2.42 -3.72 -6.12
N ARG A 116 -3.17 -3.04 -6.99
CA ARG A 116 -4.59 -3.38 -7.23
C ARG A 116 -4.74 -4.81 -7.75
N ASN A 117 -3.89 -5.19 -8.72
CA ASN A 117 -3.89 -6.55 -9.26
C ASN A 117 -3.48 -7.58 -8.19
N PHE A 118 -2.59 -7.21 -7.26
CA PHE A 118 -2.26 -8.03 -6.10
C PHE A 118 -3.45 -8.23 -5.14
N CYS A 119 -4.19 -7.18 -4.80
CA CYS A 119 -5.41 -7.31 -4.01
C CYS A 119 -6.44 -8.22 -4.71
N ASN A 120 -6.56 -8.14 -6.04
CA ASN A 120 -7.40 -9.04 -6.81
C ASN A 120 -6.89 -10.50 -6.80
N LYS A 121 -5.57 -10.71 -6.83
CA LYS A 121 -4.96 -12.05 -6.68
C LYS A 121 -5.30 -12.66 -5.33
N LEU A 122 -5.23 -11.89 -4.23
CA LEU A 122 -5.67 -12.33 -2.89
C LEU A 122 -7.15 -12.72 -2.87
N TRP A 123 -8.01 -11.92 -3.50
CA TRP A 123 -9.43 -12.23 -3.61
C TRP A 123 -9.66 -13.53 -4.38
N ASN A 124 -9.02 -13.69 -5.54
CA ASN A 124 -9.14 -14.89 -6.37
C ASN A 124 -8.65 -16.15 -5.65
N ALA A 125 -7.51 -16.07 -4.97
CA ALA A 125 -6.96 -17.19 -4.19
C ALA A 125 -7.89 -17.57 -3.04
N SER A 126 -8.39 -16.58 -2.28
CA SER A 126 -9.33 -16.83 -1.18
C SER A 126 -10.63 -17.45 -1.69
N ARG A 127 -11.18 -16.91 -2.79
CA ARG A 127 -12.39 -17.43 -3.43
C ARG A 127 -12.19 -18.86 -3.92
N PHE A 128 -11.04 -19.16 -4.51
CA PHE A 128 -10.71 -20.51 -4.95
C PHE A 128 -10.69 -21.50 -3.78
N VAL A 129 -10.02 -21.17 -2.68
CA VAL A 129 -10.01 -22.02 -1.47
C VAL A 129 -11.43 -22.22 -0.96
N LEU A 130 -12.16 -21.14 -0.69
CA LEU A 130 -13.53 -21.21 -0.16
C LEU A 130 -14.44 -22.10 -1.02
N MET A 131 -14.42 -21.92 -2.34
CA MET A 131 -15.25 -22.71 -3.27
C MET A 131 -14.91 -24.21 -3.28
N ASN A 132 -13.67 -24.59 -2.95
CA ASN A 132 -13.24 -26.00 -2.94
C ASN A 132 -13.32 -26.64 -1.55
N THR A 133 -13.40 -25.83 -0.50
CA THR A 133 -13.50 -26.31 0.90
C THR A 133 -14.91 -26.22 1.46
N GLU A 134 -15.82 -25.52 0.78
CA GLU A 134 -17.23 -25.43 1.17
C GLU A 134 -17.82 -26.85 1.28
N ASP A 135 -18.48 -27.11 2.41
CA ASP A 135 -19.05 -28.40 2.79
C ASP A 135 -18.07 -29.60 2.87
N GLN A 136 -16.75 -29.36 2.86
CA GLN A 136 -15.74 -30.41 3.04
C GLN A 136 -15.25 -30.48 4.49
N ASP A 137 -14.96 -31.69 4.98
CA ASP A 137 -14.22 -31.87 6.23
C ASP A 137 -12.72 -31.61 6.00
N CYS A 138 -12.31 -30.37 6.23
CA CYS A 138 -10.91 -29.96 6.15
C CYS A 138 -10.13 -30.21 7.45
N GLY A 139 -10.61 -31.08 8.35
CA GLY A 139 -9.91 -31.44 9.58
C GLY A 139 -9.92 -30.34 10.66
N PHE A 140 -10.62 -29.21 10.45
CA PHE A 140 -10.66 -28.08 11.38
C PHE A 140 -11.21 -28.46 12.77
N ASN A 141 -12.15 -29.40 12.83
CA ASN A 141 -12.76 -29.90 14.07
C ASN A 141 -12.10 -31.19 14.60
N GLY A 142 -10.84 -31.46 14.24
CA GLY A 142 -10.09 -32.63 14.70
C GLY A 142 -10.36 -33.92 13.91
N GLY A 143 -10.77 -33.78 12.64
CA GLY A 143 -10.84 -34.89 11.69
C GLY A 143 -9.46 -35.46 11.37
N GLU A 144 -9.41 -36.70 10.85
CA GLU A 144 -8.16 -37.34 10.45
C GLU A 144 -7.57 -36.62 9.22
N MET A 145 -6.34 -36.13 9.33
CA MET A 145 -5.72 -35.30 8.30
C MET A 145 -4.35 -35.85 7.93
N THR A 146 -4.16 -36.18 6.66
CA THR A 146 -2.87 -36.65 6.13
C THR A 146 -2.29 -35.60 5.20
N LEU A 147 -1.25 -34.90 5.66
CA LEU A 147 -0.56 -33.87 4.87
C LEU A 147 0.29 -34.50 3.77
N SER A 148 0.05 -34.07 2.52
CA SER A 148 0.90 -34.35 1.38
C SER A 148 2.27 -33.67 1.50
N LEU A 149 3.19 -33.97 0.56
CA LEU A 149 4.48 -33.27 0.52
C LEU A 149 4.30 -31.76 0.28
N ALA A 150 3.37 -31.38 -0.59
CA ALA A 150 3.07 -29.98 -0.89
C ALA A 150 2.53 -29.24 0.34
N ASP A 151 1.61 -29.86 1.10
CA ASP A 151 1.07 -29.25 2.32
C ASP A 151 2.14 -29.04 3.39
N ARG A 152 3.02 -30.03 3.58
CA ARG A 152 4.14 -29.91 4.52
C ARG A 152 5.12 -28.83 4.10
N TRP A 153 5.38 -28.72 2.79
CA TRP A 153 6.26 -27.70 2.23
C TRP A 153 5.68 -26.30 2.43
N ILE A 154 4.44 -26.03 2.02
CA ILE A 154 3.86 -24.70 2.15
C ILE A 154 3.72 -24.27 3.61
N LEU A 155 3.44 -25.20 4.53
CA LEU A 155 3.42 -24.91 5.97
C LEU A 155 4.81 -24.52 6.50
N ALA A 156 5.88 -25.16 6.00
CA ALA A 156 7.24 -24.78 6.36
C ALA A 156 7.58 -23.38 5.83
N GLU A 157 7.29 -23.09 4.56
CA GLU A 157 7.50 -21.77 3.95
C GLU A 157 6.67 -20.67 4.64
N PHE A 158 5.42 -20.97 5.01
CA PHE A 158 4.56 -20.04 5.71
C PHE A 158 5.12 -19.67 7.09
N ASN A 159 5.67 -20.65 7.83
CA ASN A 159 6.31 -20.36 9.11
C ASN A 159 7.57 -19.49 8.96
N GLN A 160 8.39 -19.71 7.92
CA GLN A 160 9.53 -18.83 7.62
C GLN A 160 9.07 -17.42 7.25
N THR A 161 8.02 -17.32 6.43
CA THR A 161 7.38 -16.06 6.05
C THR A 161 6.89 -15.28 7.26
N ILE A 162 6.18 -15.94 8.20
CA ILE A 162 5.70 -15.30 9.44
C ILE A 162 6.88 -14.71 10.23
N LYS A 163 7.97 -15.48 10.39
CA LYS A 163 9.13 -15.04 11.14
C LYS A 163 9.75 -13.79 10.50
N ALA A 164 10.04 -13.83 9.21
CA ALA A 164 10.62 -12.70 8.48
C ALA A 164 9.69 -11.48 8.47
N TYR A 165 8.38 -11.69 8.30
CA TYR A 165 7.38 -10.62 8.33
C TYR A 165 7.31 -9.94 9.71
N ARG A 166 7.34 -10.71 10.81
CA ARG A 166 7.37 -10.15 12.17
C ARG A 166 8.65 -9.35 12.42
N GLU A 167 9.81 -9.87 12.03
CA GLU A 167 11.08 -9.15 12.15
C GLU A 167 11.06 -7.81 11.37
N ALA A 168 10.45 -7.79 10.19
CA ALA A 168 10.28 -6.56 9.41
C ALA A 168 9.33 -5.56 10.11
N LEU A 169 8.23 -6.03 10.71
CA LEU A 169 7.32 -5.17 11.46
C LEU A 169 7.95 -4.60 12.74
N ASP A 170 8.65 -5.44 13.51
CA ASP A 170 9.31 -5.05 14.76
C ASP A 170 10.43 -4.01 14.52
N SER A 171 10.99 -3.99 13.31
CA SER A 171 12.01 -3.04 12.87
C SER A 171 11.44 -1.86 12.06
N PHE A 172 10.12 -1.69 11.99
CA PHE A 172 9.43 -0.65 11.22
C PHE A 172 9.78 -0.65 9.72
N ARG A 173 10.17 -1.81 9.18
CA ARG A 173 10.48 -2.04 7.75
C ARG A 173 9.26 -2.52 6.99
N PHE A 174 8.25 -1.65 6.90
CA PHE A 174 6.99 -1.94 6.19
C PHE A 174 7.19 -2.22 4.70
N ASP A 175 8.24 -1.65 4.09
CA ASP A 175 8.63 -1.91 2.71
C ASP A 175 9.04 -3.37 2.51
N ILE A 176 9.84 -3.91 3.44
CA ILE A 176 10.22 -5.33 3.45
C ILE A 176 9.00 -6.20 3.77
N ALA A 177 8.21 -5.81 4.77
CA ALA A 177 7.03 -6.57 5.18
C ALA A 177 6.04 -6.75 4.01
N ALA A 178 5.77 -5.68 3.26
CA ALA A 178 4.94 -5.74 2.06
C ALA A 178 5.55 -6.64 0.98
N GLY A 179 6.87 -6.56 0.76
CA GLY A 179 7.58 -7.43 -0.18
C GLY A 179 7.45 -8.92 0.19
N ILE A 180 7.65 -9.27 1.47
CA ILE A 180 7.52 -10.65 1.96
C ILE A 180 6.10 -11.19 1.71
N LEU A 181 5.06 -10.40 2.00
CA LEU A 181 3.67 -10.82 1.77
C LEU A 181 3.38 -11.01 0.28
N TYR A 182 3.88 -10.12 -0.58
CA TYR A 182 3.71 -10.23 -2.02
C TYR A 182 4.37 -11.52 -2.54
N GLU A 183 5.63 -11.75 -2.18
CA GLU A 183 6.41 -12.92 -2.61
C GLU A 183 5.77 -14.24 -2.16
N PHE A 184 5.40 -14.37 -0.89
CA PHE A 184 4.76 -15.59 -0.39
C PHE A 184 3.42 -15.84 -1.09
N THR A 185 2.56 -14.82 -1.13
CA THR A 185 1.20 -14.98 -1.68
C THR A 185 1.25 -15.30 -3.17
N TRP A 186 2.02 -14.51 -3.94
CA TRP A 186 2.02 -14.64 -5.39
C TRP A 186 2.86 -15.83 -5.83
N ASN A 187 4.13 -15.85 -5.44
CA ASN A 187 5.14 -16.71 -6.05
C ASN A 187 5.27 -18.07 -5.36
N GLN A 188 4.69 -18.27 -4.18
CA GLN A 188 4.72 -19.56 -3.49
C GLN A 188 3.31 -20.14 -3.38
N PHE A 189 2.40 -19.43 -2.72
CA PHE A 189 1.05 -19.93 -2.48
C PHE A 189 0.26 -20.05 -3.77
N CYS A 190 0.17 -19.01 -4.59
CA CYS A 190 -0.69 -19.06 -5.78
C CYS A 190 -0.06 -19.72 -7.01
N ASP A 191 1.27 -19.66 -7.15
CA ASP A 191 1.95 -20.14 -8.35
C ASP A 191 2.38 -21.62 -8.24
N TRP A 192 2.56 -22.15 -7.03
CA TRP A 192 3.02 -23.54 -6.81
C TRP A 192 2.10 -24.43 -6.00
N TYR A 193 1.44 -23.91 -4.95
CA TYR A 193 0.60 -24.71 -4.06
C TYR A 193 -0.86 -24.76 -4.54
#